data_AF-A0A9D7VP99-F1
#
_entry.id   AF-A0A9D7VP99-F1
#
_cell.length_a   1.000
_cell.length_b   1.000
_cell.length_c   1.000
_cell.angle_alpha   90.00
_cell.angle_beta   90.00
_cell.angle_gamma   90.00
#
_symmetry.space_group_name_H-M   'P 1'
#
loop_
_entity.id
_entity.type
_entity.pdbx_description
1 polymer ?
#
loop_
_entity_poly.entity_id
_entity_poly.type
_entity_poly.pdbx_seq_one_letter_code
_entity_poly.pdbx_strand_id
1 'polypeptide(L)'
;MPEFALTKDGTSISEVRMFDVRPPDPAANSKPWHWLEVQRVDGEPGGWEIDLANGVAVYRRPSSAAQVRRDGSFREFMGLFSQAEKLAIVNAKKTDAQLELWLMEAGGAEFVSLDDDTLITGMGYLVAQGLLTSARAAEILGADFDAQT
;
A
#
# COMPACT_ATOMS: atom_id res chain seq x y z
N MET A 1 21.90 -21.16 -8.00
CA MET A 1 21.21 -21.97 -9.01
C MET A 1 20.40 -21.03 -9.88
N PRO A 2 20.59 -21.05 -11.21
CA PRO A 2 19.75 -20.28 -12.13
C PRO A 2 18.28 -20.70 -12.04
N GLU A 3 17.41 -19.74 -12.30
CA GLU A 3 15.97 -19.93 -12.31
C GLU A 3 15.49 -19.90 -13.76
N PHE A 4 14.58 -20.80 -14.12
CA PHE A 4 14.05 -20.91 -15.47
C PHE A 4 12.53 -20.85 -15.45
N ALA A 5 11.96 -20.11 -16.39
CA ALA A 5 10.52 -19.97 -16.59
C ALA A 5 10.10 -20.72 -17.85
N LEU A 6 9.01 -21.48 -17.74
CA LEU A 6 8.43 -22.25 -18.82
C LEU A 6 7.30 -21.45 -19.48
N THR A 7 7.38 -21.25 -20.79
CA THR A 7 6.33 -20.62 -21.58
C THR A 7 5.90 -21.50 -22.76
N LYS A 8 4.63 -21.42 -23.15
CA LYS A 8 4.06 -22.14 -24.30
C LYS A 8 3.87 -21.25 -25.53
N ASP A 9 3.65 -19.96 -25.31
CA ASP A 9 3.24 -19.02 -26.36
C ASP A 9 4.09 -17.75 -26.42
N GLY A 10 5.07 -17.60 -25.52
CA GLY A 10 5.88 -16.40 -25.42
C GLY A 10 5.15 -15.19 -24.84
N THR A 11 3.92 -15.38 -24.35
CA THR A 11 3.08 -14.30 -23.81
C THR A 11 2.73 -14.49 -22.34
N SER A 12 2.87 -15.72 -21.83
CA SER A 12 2.63 -16.03 -20.42
C SER A 12 3.65 -17.05 -19.88
N ILE A 13 3.94 -16.95 -18.58
CA ILE A 13 4.74 -17.95 -17.86
C ILE A 13 3.79 -18.94 -17.17
N SER A 14 3.97 -20.22 -17.47
CA SER A 14 3.17 -21.30 -16.89
C SER A 14 3.77 -21.82 -15.58
N GLU A 15 5.10 -21.83 -15.48
CA GLU A 15 5.81 -22.38 -14.34
C GLU A 15 7.21 -21.78 -14.23
N VAL A 16 7.74 -21.72 -13.00
CA VAL A 16 9.12 -21.31 -12.71
C VAL A 16 9.78 -22.34 -11.81
N ARG A 17 11.00 -22.76 -12.16
CA ARG A 17 11.77 -23.75 -11.40
C ARG A 17 13.26 -23.41 -11.36
N MET A 18 13.92 -23.83 -10.29
CA MET A 18 15.38 -23.77 -10.17
C MET A 18 16.00 -25.04 -10.75
N PHE A 19 17.04 -24.86 -11.56
CA PHE A 19 17.82 -25.97 -12.11
C PHE A 19 19.31 -25.65 -11.98
N ASP A 20 20.16 -26.68 -11.94
CA ASP A 20 21.62 -26.48 -11.97
C ASP A 20 22.11 -26.06 -13.37
N VAL A 21 21.41 -26.52 -14.41
CA VAL A 21 21.68 -26.24 -15.83
C VAL A 21 20.36 -26.09 -16.59
N ARG A 22 20.39 -25.44 -17.76
CA ARG A 22 19.20 -25.25 -18.59
C ARG A 22 18.57 -26.60 -18.97
N PRO A 23 17.31 -26.87 -18.61
CA PRO A 23 16.62 -28.09 -19.00
C PRO A 23 16.29 -28.08 -20.51
N PRO A 24 16.16 -29.25 -21.14
CA PRO A 24 15.70 -29.34 -22.53
C PRO A 24 14.24 -28.91 -22.66
N ASP A 25 13.91 -28.33 -23.81
CA ASP A 25 12.55 -27.91 -24.14
C ASP A 25 11.59 -29.13 -24.21
N PRO A 26 10.40 -29.07 -23.59
CA PRO A 26 9.43 -30.15 -23.67
C PRO A 26 8.95 -30.37 -25.11
N ALA A 27 8.99 -31.61 -25.58
CA ALA A 27 8.40 -31.99 -26.86
C ALA A 27 6.87 -31.85 -26.79
N ALA A 28 6.28 -31.02 -27.66
CA ALA A 28 4.82 -30.89 -27.73
C ALA A 28 4.30 -30.81 -29.17
N ASN A 29 3.15 -31.46 -29.38
CA ASN A 29 2.55 -31.72 -30.69
C ASN A 29 1.85 -30.51 -31.36
N SER A 30 1.80 -29.32 -30.74
CA SER A 30 1.03 -28.18 -31.29
C SER A 30 1.65 -26.80 -31.13
N LYS A 31 2.45 -26.55 -30.08
CA LYS A 31 3.34 -25.38 -29.93
C LYS A 31 4.55 -25.80 -29.10
N PRO A 32 5.78 -25.44 -29.48
CA PRO A 32 6.97 -25.75 -28.69
C PRO A 32 6.90 -25.01 -27.36
N TRP A 33 7.17 -25.74 -26.28
CA TRP A 33 7.40 -25.14 -24.98
C TRP A 33 8.85 -24.71 -24.88
N HIS A 34 9.11 -23.56 -24.26
CA HIS A 34 10.44 -23.02 -24.13
C HIS A 34 10.78 -22.73 -22.66
N TRP A 35 11.94 -23.22 -22.24
CA TRP A 35 12.57 -22.78 -21.00
C TRP A 35 13.39 -21.52 -21.26
N LEU A 36 13.09 -20.47 -20.50
CA LEU A 36 13.73 -19.16 -20.54
C LEU A 36 14.47 -18.91 -19.23
N GLU A 37 15.66 -18.33 -19.29
CA GLU A 37 16.40 -17.93 -18.09
C GLU A 37 15.71 -16.73 -17.43
N VAL A 38 15.48 -16.81 -16.13
CA VAL A 38 14.79 -15.75 -15.38
C VAL A 38 15.78 -14.70 -14.91
N GLN A 39 15.54 -13.46 -15.32
CA GLN A 39 16.22 -12.28 -14.78
C GLN A 39 15.26 -11.54 -13.85
N ARG A 40 15.61 -11.46 -12.57
CA ARG A 40 14.85 -10.67 -11.59
C ARG A 40 15.42 -9.27 -11.55
N VAL A 41 14.58 -8.28 -11.85
CA VAL A 41 14.98 -6.87 -11.88
C VAL A 41 14.09 -6.11 -10.91
N ASP A 42 14.71 -5.32 -10.04
CA ASP A 42 14.00 -4.37 -9.18
C ASP A 42 13.62 -3.13 -10.01
N GLY A 43 12.35 -2.69 -9.93
CA GLY A 43 11.87 -1.56 -10.73
C GLY A 43 10.35 -1.39 -10.72
N GLU A 44 9.86 -0.53 -11.62
CA GLU A 44 8.43 -0.27 -11.83
C GLU A 44 7.63 -1.58 -11.98
N PRO A 45 6.45 -1.69 -11.33
CA PRO A 45 5.65 -2.90 -11.35
C PRO A 45 5.21 -3.23 -12.79
N GLY A 46 5.63 -4.39 -13.31
CA GLY A 46 5.36 -4.77 -14.71
C GLY A 46 5.05 -6.25 -14.94
N GLY A 47 5.22 -7.13 -13.95
CA GLY A 47 5.00 -8.56 -14.14
C GLY A 47 6.10 -9.22 -14.98
N TRP A 48 5.72 -10.16 -15.84
CA TRP A 48 6.66 -10.88 -16.72
C TRP A 48 6.79 -10.20 -18.08
N GLU A 49 8.02 -9.95 -18.49
CA GLU A 49 8.38 -9.57 -19.86
C GLU A 49 9.14 -10.74 -20.50
N ILE A 50 8.65 -11.24 -21.63
CA ILE A 50 9.16 -12.47 -22.25
C ILE A 50 9.86 -12.12 -23.55
N ASP A 51 11.14 -12.51 -23.66
CA ASP A 51 11.95 -12.38 -24.86
C ASP A 51 12.38 -13.77 -25.34
N LEU A 52 11.60 -14.33 -26.26
CA LEU A 52 11.89 -15.62 -26.87
C LEU A 52 13.15 -15.61 -27.74
N ALA A 53 13.51 -14.46 -28.34
CA ALA A 53 14.64 -14.37 -29.25
C ALA A 53 15.96 -14.49 -28.49
N ASN A 54 16.02 -13.90 -27.30
CA ASN A 54 17.18 -13.97 -26.42
C ASN A 54 17.11 -15.13 -25.40
N GLY A 55 15.97 -15.82 -25.31
CA GLY A 55 15.78 -16.93 -24.38
C GLY A 55 15.67 -16.49 -22.92
N VAL A 56 15.17 -15.27 -22.68
CA VAL A 56 15.13 -14.62 -21.36
C VAL A 56 13.69 -14.29 -20.97
N ALA A 57 13.37 -14.50 -19.71
CA ALA A 57 12.15 -14.01 -19.08
C ALA A 57 12.55 -13.02 -17.97
N VAL A 58 12.18 -11.75 -18.11
CA VAL A 58 12.42 -10.74 -17.10
C VAL A 58 11.22 -10.68 -16.17
N TYR A 59 11.42 -11.02 -14.90
CA TYR A 59 10.42 -10.79 -13.87
C TYR A 59 10.70 -9.47 -13.19
N ARG A 60 9.83 -8.49 -13.45
CA ARG A 60 9.77 -7.25 -12.68
C ARG A 60 8.86 -7.51 -11.50
N ARG A 61 9.48 -7.72 -10.34
CA ARG A 61 8.72 -7.86 -9.09
C ARG A 61 7.84 -6.61 -8.97
N PRO A 62 6.53 -6.74 -8.74
CA PRO A 62 5.75 -5.57 -8.36
C PRO A 62 6.46 -4.99 -7.14
N SER A 63 7.02 -3.78 -7.29
CA SER A 63 7.40 -3.02 -6.11
C SER A 63 6.16 -3.05 -5.24
N SER A 64 6.27 -3.65 -4.06
CA SER A 64 5.21 -3.53 -3.07
C SER A 64 5.19 -2.05 -2.80
N ALA A 65 4.38 -1.28 -3.54
CA ALA A 65 4.06 0.09 -3.18
C ALA A 65 3.79 0.01 -1.68
N ALA A 66 4.52 0.80 -0.89
CA ALA A 66 4.40 0.78 0.55
C ALA A 66 2.89 0.75 0.85
N GLN A 67 2.42 -0.34 1.45
CA GLN A 67 1.00 -0.46 1.71
C GLN A 67 0.68 0.70 2.63
N VAL A 68 -0.19 1.61 2.18
CA VAL A 68 -0.56 2.79 2.94
C VAL A 68 -1.05 2.31 4.30
N ARG A 69 -0.33 2.65 5.37
CA ARG A 69 -0.72 2.22 6.70
C ARG A 69 -1.82 3.15 7.18
N ARG A 70 -3.02 2.57 7.32
CA ARG A 70 -4.26 3.24 7.72
C ARG A 70 -4.56 3.15 9.21
N ASP A 71 -3.88 2.24 9.90
CA ASP A 71 -4.03 2.00 11.34
C ASP A 71 -2.80 2.46 12.10
N GLY A 72 -3.00 3.20 13.18
CA GLY A 72 -1.91 3.77 13.97
C GLY A 72 -2.36 4.14 15.37
N SER A 73 -1.42 4.63 16.16
CA SER A 73 -1.73 5.19 17.48
C SER A 73 -2.44 6.54 17.36
N PHE A 74 -3.22 6.90 18.38
CA PHE A 74 -3.82 8.24 18.45
C PHE A 74 -2.77 9.36 18.39
N ARG A 75 -1.54 9.11 18.86
CA ARG A 75 -0.42 10.05 18.75
C ARG A 75 -0.03 10.30 17.29
N GLU A 76 0.03 9.27 16.46
CA GLU A 76 0.33 9.38 15.04
C GLU A 76 -0.81 10.10 14.31
N PHE A 77 -2.06 9.78 14.63
CA PHE A 77 -3.23 10.51 14.14
C PHE A 77 -3.15 12.00 14.46
N MET A 78 -2.91 12.35 15.72
CA MET A 78 -2.70 13.75 16.10
C MET A 78 -1.48 14.34 15.39
N GLY A 79 -0.45 13.54 15.08
CA GLY A 79 0.72 13.92 14.28
C GLY A 79 0.35 14.57 12.94
N LEU A 80 -0.73 14.12 12.29
CA LEU A 80 -1.20 14.62 10.98
C LEU A 80 -1.70 16.07 11.00
N PHE A 81 -2.02 16.60 12.19
CA PHE A 81 -2.49 17.96 12.39
C PHE A 81 -1.33 18.92 12.63
N SER A 82 -1.44 20.13 12.09
CA SER A 82 -0.58 21.25 12.41
C SER A 82 -0.73 21.67 13.87
N GLN A 83 0.25 22.41 14.39
CA GLN A 83 0.21 22.91 15.76
C GLN A 83 -0.98 23.86 16.00
N ALA A 84 -1.33 24.68 15.02
CA ALA A 84 -2.46 25.61 15.11
C ALA A 84 -3.80 24.84 15.21
N GLU A 85 -3.99 23.81 14.39
CA GLU A 85 -5.19 22.95 14.43
C GLU A 85 -5.29 22.22 15.79
N LYS A 86 -4.18 21.66 16.29
CA LYS A 86 -4.13 21.02 17.62
C LYS A 86 -4.57 21.98 18.72
N LEU A 87 -4.06 23.20 18.72
CA LEU A 87 -4.42 24.22 19.71
C LEU A 87 -5.89 24.63 19.60
N ALA A 88 -6.42 24.78 18.38
CA ALA A 88 -7.82 25.08 18.15
C ALA A 88 -8.73 23.98 18.71
N ILE A 89 -8.43 22.72 18.40
CA ILE A 89 -9.16 21.54 18.91
C ILE A 89 -9.11 21.49 20.45
N VAL A 90 -7.94 21.66 21.05
CA VAL A 90 -7.78 21.64 22.52
C VAL A 90 -8.53 22.79 23.19
N ASN A 91 -8.59 23.96 22.58
CA ASN A 91 -9.36 25.08 23.13
C ASN A 91 -10.87 24.85 23.00
N ALA A 92 -11.33 24.36 21.84
CA ALA A 92 -12.74 24.03 21.61
C ALA A 92 -13.23 22.91 22.55
N LYS A 93 -12.39 21.91 22.81
CA LYS A 93 -12.64 20.82 23.75
C LYS A 93 -13.13 21.32 25.12
N LYS A 94 -12.60 22.44 25.62
CA LYS A 94 -12.91 22.95 26.96
C LYS A 94 -14.37 23.43 27.11
N THR A 95 -15.03 23.73 26.00
CA THR A 95 -16.39 24.25 25.97
C THR A 95 -17.37 23.30 25.30
N ASP A 96 -16.87 22.22 24.70
CA ASP A 96 -17.64 21.26 23.92
C ASP A 96 -17.44 19.85 24.47
N ALA A 97 -18.42 19.41 25.27
CA ALA A 97 -18.40 18.10 25.92
C ALA A 97 -18.44 16.94 24.90
N GLN A 98 -19.06 17.14 23.74
CA GLN A 98 -19.11 16.11 22.69
C GLN A 98 -17.72 15.92 22.06
N LEU A 99 -17.03 17.02 21.76
CA LEU A 99 -15.65 16.99 21.28
C LEU A 99 -14.70 16.39 22.32
N GLU A 100 -14.89 16.72 23.59
CA GLU A 100 -14.13 16.12 24.70
C GLU A 100 -14.30 14.62 24.78
N LEU A 101 -15.55 14.14 24.76
CA LEU A 101 -15.84 12.71 24.82
C LEU A 101 -15.19 11.97 23.64
N TRP A 102 -15.35 12.47 22.42
CA TRP A 102 -14.75 11.86 21.24
C TRP A 102 -13.22 11.79 21.32
N LEU A 103 -12.55 12.87 21.75
CA LEU A 103 -11.09 12.87 21.92
C LEU A 103 -10.63 11.91 23.03
N MET A 104 -11.42 11.75 24.09
CA MET A 104 -11.12 10.79 25.17
C MET A 104 -11.28 9.36 24.69
N GLU A 105 -12.34 9.05 23.95
CA GLU A 105 -12.57 7.73 23.36
C GLU A 105 -11.48 7.37 22.35
N ALA A 106 -11.18 8.28 21.40
CA ALA A 106 -10.12 8.09 20.42
C ALA A 106 -8.72 7.98 21.06
N GLY A 107 -8.46 8.75 22.12
CA GLY A 107 -7.20 8.69 22.87
C GLY A 107 -7.05 7.47 23.78
N GLY A 108 -8.16 6.81 24.14
CA GLY A 108 -8.19 5.58 24.94
C GLY A 108 -8.14 4.30 24.10
N ALA A 109 -8.36 4.40 22.79
CA ALA A 109 -8.27 3.28 21.88
C ALA A 109 -6.82 2.78 21.73
N GLU A 110 -6.64 1.46 21.64
CA GLU A 110 -5.31 0.86 21.40
C GLU A 110 -4.77 1.25 20.02
N PHE A 111 -5.66 1.30 19.03
CA PHE A 111 -5.38 1.72 17.67
C PHE A 111 -6.51 2.61 17.13
N VAL A 112 -6.15 3.49 16.22
CA VAL A 112 -7.03 4.38 15.47
C VAL A 112 -6.91 4.01 13.99
N SER A 113 -8.03 3.68 13.38
CA SER A 113 -8.12 3.46 11.94
C SER A 113 -8.63 4.73 11.27
N LEU A 114 -7.96 5.18 10.21
CA LEU A 114 -8.42 6.31 9.41
C LEU A 114 -9.67 5.99 8.57
N ASP A 115 -10.08 4.72 8.52
CA ASP A 115 -11.30 4.24 7.86
C ASP A 115 -12.43 3.93 8.85
N ASP A 116 -12.23 4.18 10.15
CA ASP A 116 -13.25 3.96 11.19
C ASP A 116 -14.36 5.02 11.13
N ASP A 117 -15.61 4.57 11.13
CA ASP A 117 -16.79 5.44 11.02
C ASP A 117 -16.90 6.45 12.18
N THR A 118 -16.44 6.08 13.38
CA THR A 118 -16.46 6.97 14.56
C THR A 118 -15.43 8.08 14.40
N LEU A 119 -14.24 7.74 13.90
CA LEU A 119 -13.22 8.74 13.56
C LEU A 119 -13.69 9.66 12.44
N ILE A 120 -14.25 9.12 11.35
CA ILE A 120 -14.77 9.89 10.22
C ILE A 120 -15.88 10.85 10.69
N THR A 121 -16.79 10.37 11.55
CA THR A 121 -17.85 11.19 12.13
C THR A 121 -17.29 12.33 12.97
N GLY A 122 -16.29 12.04 13.81
CA GLY A 122 -15.60 13.07 14.60
C GLY A 122 -14.86 14.11 13.74
N MET A 123 -14.22 13.68 12.65
CA MET A 123 -13.62 14.60 11.67
C MET A 123 -14.67 15.48 11.01
N GLY A 124 -15.85 14.93 10.67
CA GLY A 124 -16.99 15.70 10.19
C GLY A 124 -17.48 16.73 11.22
N TYR A 125 -17.46 16.38 12.51
CA TYR A 125 -17.80 17.30 13.59
C TYR A 125 -16.82 18.48 13.69
N LEU A 126 -15.51 18.21 13.58
CA LEU A 126 -14.49 19.27 13.55
C LEU A 126 -14.71 20.27 12.40
N VAL A 127 -15.12 19.77 11.23
CA VAL A 127 -15.47 20.61 10.08
C VAL A 127 -16.73 21.42 10.36
N ALA A 128 -17.77 20.82 10.93
CA ALA A 128 -19.01 21.51 11.28
C ALA A 128 -18.80 22.64 12.31
N GLN A 129 -17.87 22.45 13.25
CA GLN A 129 -17.47 23.48 14.22
C GLN A 129 -16.51 24.54 13.64
N GLY A 130 -16.13 24.42 12.37
CA GLY A 130 -15.20 25.35 11.71
C GLY A 130 -13.75 25.24 12.20
N LEU A 131 -13.40 24.15 12.89
CA LEU A 131 -12.04 23.88 13.37
C LEU A 131 -11.14 23.36 12.26
N LEU A 132 -11.74 22.76 11.22
CA LEU A 132 -11.09 22.30 9.99
C LEU A 132 -11.93 22.70 8.78
N THR A 133 -11.29 22.71 7.61
CA THR A 133 -12.02 22.70 6.33
C THR A 133 -12.29 21.26 5.90
N SER A 134 -13.30 21.05 5.04
CA SER A 134 -13.59 19.73 4.47
C SER A 134 -12.41 19.15 3.69
N ALA A 135 -11.71 20.00 2.91
CA ALA A 135 -10.50 19.61 2.18
C ALA A 135 -9.41 19.12 3.14
N ARG A 136 -9.19 19.82 4.25
CA ARG A 136 -8.18 19.45 5.23
C ARG A 136 -8.51 18.15 5.97
N ALA A 137 -9.78 17.91 6.28
CA ALA A 137 -10.21 16.63 6.84
C ALA A 137 -9.98 15.47 5.85
N ALA A 138 -10.26 15.68 4.56
CA ALA A 138 -9.99 14.69 3.52
C ALA A 138 -8.50 14.40 3.33
N GLU A 139 -7.63 15.41 3.44
CA GLU A 139 -6.17 15.20 3.43
C GLU A 139 -5.71 14.32 4.60
N ILE A 140 -6.19 14.59 5.81
CA ILE A 140 -5.83 13.81 7.01
C ILE A 140 -6.36 12.37 6.88
N LEU A 141 -7.62 12.21 6.46
CA LEU A 141 -8.21 10.90 6.24
C LEU A 141 -7.60 10.18 5.03
N GLY A 142 -6.92 10.87 4.11
CA GLY A 142 -6.20 10.26 2.98
C GLY A 142 -4.73 9.94 3.27
N ALA A 143 -4.23 10.25 4.47
CA ALA A 143 -2.82 10.12 4.82
C ALA A 143 -2.37 8.66 5.01
N ASP A 144 -1.04 8.50 4.95
CA ASP A 144 -0.31 7.29 5.30
C ASP A 144 0.46 7.52 6.61
N PHE A 145 0.26 6.66 7.61
CA PHE A 145 0.99 6.79 8.87
C PHE A 145 2.50 6.53 8.71
N ASP A 146 2.94 5.80 7.69
CA ASP A 146 4.37 5.51 7.47
C ASP A 146 5.09 6.61 6.66
N ALA A 147 4.35 7.49 6.00
CA ALA A 147 4.93 8.59 5.21
C ALA A 147 5.48 9.76 6.06
N GLN A 148 5.43 9.67 7.39
CA GLN A 148 5.83 10.74 8.33
C GLN A 148 7.23 10.54 8.95
N THR A 149 8.06 9.65 8.41
CA THR A 149 9.48 9.45 8.84
C THR A 149 10.46 10.17 7.92
#